data_AF-A0A0A0B156-F1
#
_entry.id   AF-A0A0A0B156-F1
#
_cell.length_a   1.000
_cell.length_b   1.000
_cell.length_c   1.000
_cell.angle_alpha   90.00
_cell.angle_beta   90.00
_cell.angle_gamma   90.00
#
_symmetry.space_group_name_H-M   'P 1'
#
loop_
_entity.id
_entity.type
_entity.pdbx_description
1 polymer ?
#
loop_
_entity_poly.entity_id
_entity_poly.type
_entity_poly.pdbx_seq_one_letter_code
_entity_poly.pdbx_strand_id
1 'polypeptide(L)'
;AENMYFFSDLALTLNEPEERVAPTDSRLRPDQRLMESGRWDEANVEKQRLGGEQRATRRRFGREKQLLPRVSPRTGKDYEGYIPLWFERKVDAVTGELICVYKGGYWEAKDKQDWSTCPDIF
;
A
#
# COMPACT_ATOMS: atom_id res chain seq x y z
N ALA A 1 -14.47 7.00 -24.37
CA ALA A 1 -13.70 5.79 -24.01
C ALA A 1 -12.26 5.85 -24.55
N GLU A 2 -12.04 6.06 -25.85
CA GLU A 2 -10.70 6.07 -26.47
C GLU A 2 -9.73 7.11 -25.88
N ASN A 3 -10.22 8.28 -25.49
CA ASN A 3 -9.39 9.38 -24.96
C ASN A 3 -9.10 9.29 -23.44
N MET A 4 -9.61 8.27 -22.74
CA MET A 4 -9.44 8.11 -21.29
C MET A 4 -9.19 6.64 -20.93
N TYR A 5 -8.16 6.05 -21.56
CA TYR A 5 -7.67 4.69 -21.28
C TYR A 5 -8.73 3.57 -21.33
N PHE A 6 -9.84 3.78 -22.04
CA PHE A 6 -10.97 2.85 -22.08
C PHE A 6 -11.55 2.53 -20.70
N PHE A 7 -11.46 3.47 -19.76
CA PHE A 7 -12.05 3.30 -18.44
C PHE A 7 -13.57 3.23 -18.50
N SER A 8 -14.14 2.37 -17.65
CA SER A 8 -15.56 2.38 -17.34
C SER A 8 -15.90 3.60 -16.49
N ASP A 9 -17.18 3.97 -16.43
CA ASP A 9 -17.64 5.08 -15.60
C ASP A 9 -17.25 4.89 -14.13
N LEU A 10 -17.33 3.65 -13.62
CA LEU A 10 -16.85 3.34 -12.27
C LEU A 10 -15.35 3.61 -12.12
N ALA A 11 -14.53 3.16 -13.07
CA ALA A 11 -13.07 3.35 -13.00
C ALA A 11 -12.66 4.83 -13.02
N LEU A 12 -13.41 5.68 -13.71
CA LEU A 12 -13.21 7.12 -13.69
C LEU A 12 -13.40 7.73 -12.28
N THR A 13 -14.34 7.20 -11.49
CA THR A 13 -14.61 7.70 -10.12
C THR A 13 -13.60 7.22 -9.07
N LEU A 14 -12.88 6.12 -9.31
CA LEU A 14 -12.05 5.47 -8.28
C LEU A 14 -10.92 6.36 -7.77
N ASN A 15 -10.38 7.21 -8.63
CA ASN A 15 -9.32 8.14 -8.27
C ASN A 15 -9.82 9.59 -8.19
N GLU A 16 -11.10 9.88 -8.02
CA GLU A 16 -11.51 11.26 -7.72
C GLU A 16 -10.98 11.69 -6.34
N PRO A 17 -10.54 12.96 -6.14
CA PRO A 17 -10.08 13.43 -4.84
C PRO A 17 -11.15 13.26 -3.76
N GLU A 18 -10.74 12.71 -2.62
CA GLU A 18 -11.60 12.53 -1.45
C GLU A 18 -10.87 13.13 -0.25
N GLU A 19 -11.56 13.99 0.51
CA GLU A 19 -11.01 14.51 1.75
C GLU A 19 -10.93 13.39 2.81
N ARG A 20 -10.17 13.66 3.88
CA ARG A 20 -10.22 12.82 5.08
C ARG A 20 -9.77 11.37 4.89
N VAL A 21 -9.01 11.08 3.83
CA VAL A 21 -8.38 9.77 3.58
C VAL A 21 -7.03 9.66 4.28
N ALA A 22 -6.55 8.42 4.44
CA ALA A 22 -5.23 8.17 5.00
C ALA A 22 -4.13 8.76 4.09
N PRO A 23 -2.98 9.20 4.64
CA PRO A 23 -1.86 9.71 3.85
C PRO A 23 -1.29 8.66 2.88
N THR A 24 -1.58 7.37 3.10
CA THR A 24 -1.19 6.24 2.24
C THR A 24 -2.20 5.93 1.13
N ASP A 25 -3.31 6.68 1.03
CA ASP A 25 -4.36 6.42 0.03
C ASP A 25 -3.84 6.66 -1.39
N SER A 26 -4.19 5.79 -2.33
CA SER A 26 -3.74 5.88 -3.73
C SER A 26 -4.13 7.21 -4.38
N ARG A 27 -5.18 7.89 -3.91
CA ARG A 27 -5.56 9.21 -4.40
C ARG A 27 -4.51 10.29 -4.12
N LEU A 28 -3.62 10.09 -3.16
CA LEU A 28 -2.56 11.04 -2.82
C LEU A 28 -1.24 10.74 -3.53
N ARG A 29 -1.20 9.68 -4.33
CA ARG A 29 0.00 9.23 -5.03
C ARG A 29 0.42 10.24 -6.12
N PRO A 30 1.59 10.92 -5.98
CA PRO A 30 1.91 12.10 -6.79
C PRO A 30 2.19 11.78 -8.27
N ASP A 31 2.88 10.68 -8.58
CA ASP A 31 3.15 10.28 -9.96
C ASP A 31 1.85 9.98 -10.73
N GLN A 32 0.90 9.29 -10.10
CA GLN A 32 -0.40 9.01 -10.71
C GLN A 32 -1.22 10.27 -10.95
N ARG A 33 -1.17 11.26 -10.05
CA ARG A 33 -1.88 12.53 -10.20
C ARG A 33 -1.33 13.41 -11.31
N LEU A 34 -0.01 13.48 -11.40
CA LEU A 34 0.67 14.18 -12.48
C LEU A 34 0.33 13.55 -13.83
N MET A 35 0.26 12.21 -13.90
CA MET A 35 -0.17 11.48 -15.09
C MET A 35 -1.60 11.84 -15.52
N GLU A 36 -2.55 11.83 -14.58
CA GLU A 36 -3.95 12.19 -14.83
C GLU A 36 -4.11 13.66 -15.28
N SER A 37 -3.22 14.54 -14.84
CA SER A 37 -3.16 15.94 -15.27
C SER A 37 -2.42 16.15 -16.59
N GLY A 38 -1.95 15.09 -17.24
CA GLY A 38 -1.17 15.14 -18.49
C GLY A 38 0.28 15.62 -18.32
N ARG A 39 0.78 15.76 -17.10
CA ARG A 39 2.16 16.19 -16.78
C ARG A 39 3.12 15.01 -16.74
N TRP A 40 3.36 14.43 -17.91
CA TRP A 40 4.08 13.16 -18.07
C TRP A 40 5.53 13.16 -17.59
N ASP A 41 6.28 14.23 -17.87
CA ASP A 41 7.69 14.32 -17.47
C ASP A 41 7.84 14.33 -15.94
N GLU A 42 7.01 15.12 -15.28
CA GLU A 42 7.00 15.22 -13.82
C GLU A 42 6.50 13.93 -13.16
N ALA A 43 5.48 13.30 -13.74
CA ALA A 43 5.01 11.99 -13.30
C ALA A 43 6.13 10.94 -13.32
N ASN A 44 6.95 10.95 -14.38
CA ASN A 44 8.09 10.04 -14.50
C ASN A 44 9.18 10.31 -13.44
N VAL A 45 9.45 11.58 -13.12
CA VAL A 45 10.38 11.96 -12.05
C VAL A 45 9.88 11.45 -10.69
N GLU A 46 8.63 11.72 -10.35
CA GLU A 46 8.03 11.26 -9.09
C GLU A 46 8.00 9.73 -9.00
N LYS A 47 7.67 9.04 -10.10
CA LYS A 47 7.69 7.57 -10.17
C LYS A 47 9.08 7.00 -9.86
N GLN A 48 10.14 7.64 -10.37
CA GLN A 48 11.51 7.22 -10.09
C GLN A 48 11.88 7.44 -8.62
N ARG A 49 11.50 8.59 -8.04
CA ARG A 49 11.72 8.89 -6.62
C ARG A 49 11.03 7.86 -5.72
N LEU A 50 9.72 7.67 -5.89
CA LEU A 50 8.93 6.70 -5.13
C LEU A 50 9.49 5.27 -5.26
N GLY A 51 9.81 4.84 -6.48
CA GLY A 51 10.43 3.54 -6.71
C GLY A 51 11.79 3.40 -6.02
N GLY A 52 12.58 4.47 -5.99
CA GLY A 52 13.87 4.55 -5.30
C GLY A 52 13.73 4.38 -3.79
N GLU A 53 12.85 5.15 -3.17
CA GLU A 53 12.56 5.11 -1.74
C GLU A 53 12.02 3.74 -1.31
N GLN A 54 11.05 3.19 -2.05
CA GLN A 54 10.52 1.85 -1.77
C GLN A 54 11.60 0.77 -1.85
N ARG A 55 12.51 0.85 -2.85
CA ARG A 55 13.65 -0.07 -2.95
C ARG A 55 14.62 0.11 -1.77
N ALA A 56 14.91 1.34 -1.37
CA ALA A 56 15.80 1.64 -0.24
C ALA A 56 15.22 1.10 1.08
N THR A 57 13.94 1.35 1.32
CA THR A 57 13.17 0.85 2.48
C THR A 57 13.17 -0.68 2.50
N ARG A 58 12.89 -1.35 1.37
CA ARG A 58 12.99 -2.81 1.26
C ARG A 58 14.40 -3.34 1.52
N ARG A 59 15.46 -2.66 1.04
CA ARG A 59 16.86 -3.05 1.33
C ARG A 59 17.22 -2.85 2.80
N ARG A 60 16.71 -1.82 3.47
CA ARG A 60 16.93 -1.60 4.90
C ARG A 60 16.31 -2.73 5.71
N PHE A 61 15.01 -2.98 5.50
CA PHE A 61 14.31 -4.07 6.18
C PHE A 61 14.84 -5.46 5.81
N GLY A 62 15.26 -5.67 4.56
CA GLY A 62 15.86 -6.94 4.11
C GLY A 62 17.23 -7.21 4.73
N ARG A 63 18.07 -6.18 4.88
CA ARG A 63 19.39 -6.29 5.57
C ARG A 63 19.23 -6.51 7.07
N GLU A 64 18.30 -5.81 7.71
CA GLU A 64 17.96 -5.99 9.13
C GLU A 64 17.45 -7.41 9.42
N LYS A 65 16.70 -7.99 8.49
CA LYS A 65 16.18 -9.38 8.59
C LYS A 65 17.21 -10.47 8.33
N GLN A 66 18.26 -10.19 7.55
CA GLN A 66 19.32 -11.18 7.29
C GLN A 66 20.18 -11.45 8.55
N LEU A 67 20.05 -10.63 9.59
CA LEU A 67 20.70 -10.79 10.90
C LEU A 67 19.89 -11.64 11.90
N LEU A 68 18.66 -12.05 11.56
CA LEU A 68 17.78 -12.87 12.42
C LEU A 68 17.60 -14.28 11.82
N PRO A 69 17.50 -15.34 12.65
CA PRO A 69 17.49 -16.72 12.16
C PRO A 69 16.22 -17.04 11.37
N ARG A 70 16.36 -17.62 10.16
CA ARG A 70 15.24 -18.10 9.33
C ARG A 70 14.47 -19.21 10.05
N VAL A 71 13.25 -18.94 10.51
CA VAL A 71 12.39 -19.95 11.15
C VAL A 71 11.38 -20.55 10.16
N SER A 72 11.08 -21.84 10.34
CA SER A 72 10.34 -22.71 9.41
C SER A 72 8.85 -22.39 9.23
N PRO A 73 8.26 -22.67 8.03
CA PRO A 73 6.88 -22.30 7.66
C PRO A 73 5.77 -23.21 8.24
N ARG A 74 6.07 -24.08 9.21
CA ARG A 74 5.11 -25.11 9.69
C ARG A 74 4.20 -24.65 10.84
N THR A 75 4.49 -23.54 11.47
CA THR A 75 3.68 -22.95 12.54
C THR A 75 3.26 -21.58 12.04
N GLY A 76 1.99 -21.39 11.69
CA GLY A 76 1.45 -20.13 11.15
C GLY A 76 1.50 -18.93 12.11
N LYS A 77 2.49 -18.86 13.00
CA LYS A 77 2.70 -17.79 13.97
C LYS A 77 3.82 -16.82 13.62
N ASP A 78 4.78 -17.15 12.76
CA ASP A 78 6.00 -16.34 12.69
C ASP A 78 6.37 -16.01 11.24
N TYR A 79 5.71 -15.00 10.66
CA TYR A 79 6.12 -14.42 9.38
C TYR A 79 6.96 -13.17 9.64
N GLU A 80 8.28 -13.28 9.48
CA GLU A 80 9.26 -12.19 9.61
C GLU A 80 9.21 -11.23 8.40
N GLY A 81 8.00 -10.79 8.03
CA GLY A 81 7.67 -9.94 6.89
C GLY A 81 7.39 -8.48 7.26
N TYR A 82 7.14 -7.61 6.26
CA TYR A 82 6.46 -6.34 6.54
C TYR A 82 5.02 -6.68 6.92
N ILE A 83 4.56 -6.18 8.07
CA ILE A 83 3.21 -6.43 8.57
C ILE A 83 2.31 -5.27 8.11
N PRO A 84 1.27 -5.53 7.31
CA PRO A 84 0.33 -4.48 6.89
C PRO A 84 -0.36 -3.83 8.10
N LEU A 85 -0.58 -2.52 8.02
CA LEU A 85 -1.15 -1.77 9.14
C LEU A 85 -2.60 -2.15 9.46
N TRP A 86 -3.42 -2.41 8.44
CA TRP A 86 -4.88 -2.62 8.58
C TRP A 86 -5.34 -4.07 8.41
N PHE A 87 -4.40 -4.98 8.09
CA PHE A 87 -4.69 -6.38 7.80
C PHE A 87 -3.71 -7.29 8.53
N GLU A 88 -4.17 -8.48 8.88
CA GLU A 88 -3.36 -9.57 9.39
C GLU A 88 -3.37 -10.75 8.43
N ARG A 89 -2.33 -11.57 8.45
CA ARG A 89 -2.28 -12.79 7.66
C ARG A 89 -2.75 -13.97 8.51
N LYS A 90 -3.64 -14.80 7.98
CA LYS A 90 -4.17 -15.99 8.63
C LYS A 90 -4.18 -17.16 7.64
N VAL A 91 -4.11 -18.38 8.14
CA VAL A 91 -4.33 -19.58 7.32
C VAL A 91 -5.83 -19.86 7.34
N ASP A 92 -6.45 -19.93 6.17
CA ASP A 92 -7.84 -20.30 6.03
C ASP A 92 -8.06 -21.74 6.51
N ALA A 93 -9.06 -21.96 7.36
CA ALA A 93 -9.29 -23.26 8.00
C ALA A 93 -9.85 -24.31 7.02
N VAL A 94 -10.43 -23.88 5.90
CA VAL A 94 -11.07 -24.75 4.91
C VAL A 94 -10.12 -25.07 3.77
N THR A 95 -9.45 -24.06 3.20
CA THR A 95 -8.56 -24.21 2.05
C THR A 95 -7.10 -24.46 2.44
N GLY A 96 -6.71 -24.11 3.67
CA GLY A 96 -5.31 -24.14 4.12
C GLY A 96 -4.44 -23.05 3.50
N GLU A 97 -5.02 -22.09 2.78
CA GLU A 97 -4.29 -21.01 2.11
C GLU A 97 -4.02 -19.82 3.03
N LEU A 98 -2.95 -19.06 2.73
CA LEU A 98 -2.64 -17.84 3.44
C LEU A 98 -3.52 -16.69 2.94
N ILE A 99 -4.45 -16.24 3.77
CA ILE A 99 -5.37 -15.14 3.50
C ILE A 99 -4.97 -13.87 4.27
N CYS A 100 -5.36 -12.70 3.74
CA CYS A 100 -5.23 -11.41 4.42
C CYS A 100 -6.61 -11.00 4.96
N VAL A 101 -6.74 -10.93 6.29
CA VAL A 101 -8.00 -10.61 6.97
C VAL A 101 -7.93 -9.19 7.51
N TYR A 102 -9.00 -8.43 7.31
CA TYR A 102 -9.12 -7.10 7.90
C TYR A 102 -9.18 -7.21 9.42
N LYS A 103 -8.26 -6.54 10.12
CA LYS A 103 -8.16 -6.65 11.59
C LYS A 103 -8.89 -5.52 12.35
N GLY A 104 -9.48 -4.57 11.64
CA GLY A 104 -10.04 -3.35 12.23
C GLY A 104 -9.07 -2.17 12.28
N GLY A 105 -9.55 -1.01 12.73
CA GLY A 105 -8.75 0.18 13.02
C GLY A 105 -8.76 1.24 11.92
N TYR A 106 -8.91 0.84 10.64
CA TYR A 106 -8.91 1.80 9.54
C TYR A 106 -10.09 2.78 9.60
N TRP A 107 -11.31 2.26 9.80
CA TRP A 107 -12.51 3.10 9.80
C TRP A 107 -12.57 3.95 11.06
N GLU A 108 -12.14 3.43 12.21
CA GLU A 108 -12.04 4.18 13.46
C GLU A 108 -11.00 5.31 13.37
N ALA A 109 -9.86 5.05 12.70
CA ALA A 109 -8.86 6.06 12.39
C ALA A 109 -9.42 7.12 11.42
N LYS A 110 -10.17 6.69 10.39
CA LYS A 110 -10.85 7.60 9.45
C LYS A 110 -11.87 8.47 10.16
N ASP A 111 -12.70 7.92 11.03
CA ASP A 111 -13.71 8.70 11.75
C ASP A 111 -13.07 9.76 12.65
N LYS A 112 -12.00 9.38 13.37
CA LYS A 112 -11.23 10.27 14.25
C LYS A 112 -10.26 11.20 13.54
N GLN A 113 -10.00 10.97 12.24
CA GLN A 113 -8.92 11.63 11.49
C GLN A 113 -7.55 11.47 12.14
N ASP A 114 -7.29 10.30 12.74
CA ASP A 114 -6.02 9.98 13.38
C ASP A 114 -5.20 9.03 12.51
N TRP A 115 -4.26 9.62 11.77
CA TRP A 115 -3.34 8.89 10.89
C TRP A 115 -1.94 8.73 11.48
N SER A 116 -1.77 8.93 12.79
CA SER A 116 -0.46 8.86 13.48
C SER A 116 0.29 7.54 13.27
N THR A 117 -0.46 6.46 13.02
CA THR A 117 0.09 5.12 12.76
C THR A 117 0.44 4.87 11.29
N CYS A 118 -0.01 5.73 10.37
CA CYS A 118 0.28 5.59 8.94
C CYS A 118 1.71 6.02 8.63
N PRO A 119 2.50 5.19 7.93
CA PRO A 119 3.80 5.61 7.45
C PRO A 119 3.67 6.64 6.31
N ASP A 120 4.68 7.48 6.17
CA ASP A 120 4.88 8.28 4.96
C ASP A 120 5.50 7.40 3.87
N ILE A 121 4.85 7.33 2.71
CA ILE A 121 5.19 6.43 1.61
C ILE A 121 5.19 7.10 0.23
N PHE A 122 4.96 8.42 0.21
CA PHE A 122 4.84 9.20 -1.02
C PHE A 122 5.89 10.28 -1.16
#